data_AF-A0A536YZT3-F1
#
_entry.id   AF-A0A536YZT3-F1
#
_cell.length_a   1.000
_cell.length_b   1.000
_cell.length_c   1.000
_cell.angle_alpha   90.00
_cell.angle_beta   90.00
_cell.angle_gamma   90.00
#
_symmetry.space_group_name_H-M   'P 1'
#
loop_
_entity.id
_entity.type
_entity.pdbx_description
1 polymer ?
#
loop_
_entity_poly.entity_id
_entity_poly.type
_entity_poly.pdbx_seq_one_letter_code
_entity_poly.pdbx_strand_id
1 'polypeptide(L)' 'YQFEGRRYDCGNKLGYLEAMVDYGLKHPETGSGLARFLASKGR' A
#
# COMPACT_ATOMS: atom_id res chain seq x y z
N TYR A 1 -24.17 7.18 7.64
CA TYR A 1 -23.07 6.41 8.23
C TYR A 1 -21.75 7.02 7.78
N GLN A 2 -20.98 7.63 8.69
CA GLN A 2 -19.63 8.08 8.38
C GLN A 2 -18.67 6.92 8.63
N PHE A 3 -17.84 6.62 7.64
CA PHE A 3 -16.83 5.58 7.73
C PHE A 3 -15.53 6.23 8.22
N GLU A 4 -14.92 5.67 9.26
CA GLU A 4 -13.59 6.04 9.70
C GLU A 4 -12.57 5.08 9.09
N GLY A 5 -11.73 5.61 8.19
CA GLY A 5 -10.67 4.85 7.54
C GLY A 5 -10.29 5.43 6.18
N ARG A 6 -9.23 4.89 5.59
CA ARG A 6 -8.81 5.22 4.23
C ARG A 6 -9.58 4.35 3.24
N ARG A 7 -10.19 4.97 2.24
CA ARG A 7 -10.73 4.29 1.06
C ARG A 7 -9.72 4.36 -0.07
N TYR A 8 -9.54 3.25 -0.77
CA TYR A 8 -8.76 3.20 -2.00
C TYR A 8 -9.73 3.03 -3.16
N ASP A 9 -9.56 3.82 -4.21
CA ASP A 9 -10.31 3.64 -5.45
C ASP A 9 -9.63 2.57 -6.32
N CYS A 10 -10.04 1.32 -6.13
CA CYS A 10 -9.57 0.19 -6.94
C CYS A 10 -10.19 0.15 -8.35
N GLY A 11 -11.06 1.11 -8.71
CA GLY A 11 -11.56 1.28 -10.07
C GLY A 11 -10.54 1.93 -11.02
N ASN A 12 -9.50 2.55 -10.46
CA ASN A 12 -8.38 3.08 -11.21
C ASN A 12 -7.07 2.37 -10.84
N LYS A 13 -6.13 2.32 -11.79
CA LYS A 13 -4.89 1.55 -11.63
C LYS A 13 -4.00 2.10 -10.51
N LEU A 14 -4.00 3.41 -10.29
CA LEU A 14 -3.17 4.03 -9.26
C LEU A 14 -3.70 3.68 -7.87
N GLY A 15 -5.00 3.83 -7.62
CA GLY A 15 -5.62 3.50 -6.33
C GLY A 15 -5.52 2.01 -5.99
N TYR A 16 -5.54 1.13 -7.00
CA TYR A 16 -5.21 -0.28 -6.80
C TYR A 16 -3.76 -0.48 -6.31
N LEU A 17 -2.79 0.20 -6.91
CA LEU A 17 -1.38 0.13 -6.48
C LEU A 17 -1.17 0.72 -5.08
N GLU A 18 -1.85 1.83 -4.75
CA GLU A 18 -1.81 2.42 -3.41
C GLU A 18 -2.33 1.44 -2.35
N ALA A 19 -3.44 0.75 -2.63
CA ALA A 19 -3.96 -0.28 -1.74
C ALA A 19 -2.92 -1.40 -1.55
N MET A 20 -2.36 -1.93 -2.64
CA MET A 20 -1.39 -3.01 -2.59
C MET A 20 -0.14 -2.64 -1.79
N VAL A 21 0.35 -1.40 -1.91
CA VAL A 21 1.51 -0.92 -1.14
C VAL A 21 1.15 -0.78 0.35
N ASP A 22 0.04 -0.11 0.68
CA ASP A 22 -0.33 0.12 2.09
C ASP A 22 -0.63 -1.18 2.84
N TYR A 23 -1.29 -2.14 2.20
CA TYR A 23 -1.54 -3.46 2.80
C TYR A 23 -0.29 -4.33 2.80
N GLY A 24 0.53 -4.28 1.73
CA GLY A 24 1.79 -5.00 1.65
C GLY A 24 2.77 -4.60 2.76
N LEU A 25 2.85 -3.30 3.07
CA LEU A 25 3.71 -2.77 4.14
C LEU A 25 3.28 -3.25 5.54
N LYS A 26 2.00 -3.58 5.72
CA LYS A 26 1.46 -4.11 6.99
C LYS A 26 1.58 -5.63 7.12
N HIS A 27 1.98 -6.34 6.06
CA HIS A 27 2.02 -7.79 6.07
C HIS A 27 3.19 -8.33 6.93
N PRO A 28 2.96 -9.29 7.83
CA PRO A 28 3.96 -9.73 8.81
C PRO A 28 5.19 -10.39 8.17
N GLU A 29 5.02 -11.08 7.04
CA GLU A 29 6.11 -11.79 6.36
C GLU A 29 6.85 -10.90 5.34
N THR A 30 6.11 -10.07 4.61
CA THR A 30 6.61 -9.41 3.40
C THR A 30 6.80 -7.90 3.56
N GLY A 31 6.21 -7.28 4.60
CA GLY A 31 6.23 -5.84 4.79
C GLY A 31 7.64 -5.27 4.98
N SER A 32 8.49 -5.96 5.76
CA SER A 32 9.89 -5.56 5.96
C SER A 32 10.68 -5.58 4.65
N GLY A 33 10.49 -6.62 3.83
CA GLY A 33 11.12 -6.73 2.51
C GLY A 33 10.63 -5.64 1.55
N LEU A 34 9.32 -5.39 1.51
CA LEU A 34 8.72 -4.36 0.68
C LEU A 34 9.20 -2.96 1.05
N ALA A 35 9.26 -2.63 2.34
CA ALA A 35 9.76 -1.33 2.81
C ALA A 35 11.21 -1.07 2.37
N ARG A 36 12.09 -2.06 2.53
CA ARG A 36 13.49 -1.98 2.06
C ARG A 36 13.58 -1.80 0.55
N PHE A 37 12.77 -2.54 -0.20
CA PHE A 37 12.71 -2.41 -1.65
C PHE A 37 12.30 -0.99 -2.08
N LEU A 38 11.23 -0.44 -1.52
CA LEU A 38 10.75 0.91 -1.85
C LEU A 38 11.80 1.99 -1.52
N ALA A 39 12.47 1.88 -0.36
CA ALA A 39 13.56 2.79 0.01
C ALA A 39 14.70 2.79 -1.03
N SER A 40 14.99 1.63 -1.65
CA SER A 40 16.00 1.54 -2.73
C SER A 40 15.55 2.12 -4.08
N LYS A 41 14.25 2.40 -4.25
CA LYS A 41 13.66 2.88 -5.51
C LYS A 41 13.32 4.38 -5.51
N GLY A 42 13.36 5.04 -4.35
CA GLY A 42 13.21 6.49 -4.25
C GLY A 42 14.35 7.19 -4.99
N ARG A 43 14.09 7.63 -6.21
CA ARG A 43 14.95 8.54 -6.97
C ARG A 43 14.49 9.97 -6.71
#